data_AF-A0A3N5T6A1-F1
#
_entry.id   AF-A0A3N5T6A1-F1
#
_cell.length_a   1.000
_cell.length_b   1.000
_cell.length_c   1.000
_cell.angle_alpha   90.00
_cell.angle_beta   90.00
_cell.angle_gamma   90.00
#
_symmetry.space_group_name_H-M   'P 1'
#
loop_
_entity.id
_entity.type
_entity.pdbx_description
1 polymer ?
#
loop_
_entity_poly.entity_id
_entity_poly.type
_entity_poly.pdbx_seq_one_letter_code
_entity_poly.pdbx_strand_id
1 'polypeptide(L)'
;MPKYCLDSNIVIESKNKAYAFDIVPSFWDWIDLQVGQENIYTTITVYDELTQGNDDLEKWIKARKSSEMFIEPDVNVQNQFAKIADFINDRYDISEVRPFLGCADPCVI
;
A
#
# COMPACT_ATOMS: atom_id res chain seq x y z
N MET A 1 17.47 9.62 4.41
CA MET A 1 17.45 9.48 2.93
C MET A 1 16.00 9.54 2.46
N PRO A 2 15.71 9.90 1.20
CA PRO A 2 14.34 9.82 0.70
C PRO A 2 13.92 8.34 0.69
N LYS A 3 12.83 8.06 1.40
CA LYS A 3 12.21 6.73 1.46
C LYS A 3 11.13 6.69 0.38
N TYR A 4 11.08 5.63 -0.44
CA TYR A 4 10.02 5.48 -1.43
C TYR A 4 8.80 4.80 -0.79
N CYS A 5 7.62 5.40 -0.96
CA CYS A 5 6.36 4.78 -0.57
C CYS A 5 5.87 3.89 -1.73
N LEU A 6 5.67 2.61 -1.46
CA LEU A 6 5.10 1.66 -2.41
C LEU A 6 3.57 1.69 -2.33
N ASP A 7 2.95 1.90 -3.48
CA ASP A 7 1.52 1.70 -3.70
C ASP A 7 1.18 0.20 -3.88
N SER A 8 -0.04 -0.19 -3.52
CA SER A 8 -0.64 -1.52 -3.74
C SER A 8 -0.45 -1.98 -5.18
N ASN A 9 -0.65 -1.09 -6.16
CA ASN A 9 -0.53 -1.43 -7.57
C ASN A 9 0.85 -1.97 -7.95
N ILE A 10 1.94 -1.46 -7.35
CA ILE A 10 3.29 -1.90 -7.69
C ILE A 10 3.46 -3.39 -7.43
N VAL A 11 3.00 -3.88 -6.28
CA VAL A 11 3.13 -5.29 -5.92
C VAL A 11 2.08 -6.17 -6.61
N ILE A 12 0.87 -5.66 -6.82
CA ILE A 12 -0.19 -6.37 -7.57
C ILE A 12 0.23 -6.59 -9.02
N GLU A 13 0.68 -5.54 -9.71
CA GLU A 13 1.12 -5.64 -11.11
C GLU A 13 2.37 -6.49 -11.25
N SER A 14 3.33 -6.36 -10.32
CA SER A 14 4.54 -7.18 -10.32
C SER A 14 4.19 -8.67 -10.28
N LYS A 15 3.31 -9.09 -9.37
CA LYS A 15 2.83 -10.47 -9.26
C LYS A 15 2.13 -10.95 -10.52
N ASN A 16 1.27 -10.13 -11.12
CA ASN A 16 0.41 -10.51 -12.24
C ASN A 16 1.11 -10.44 -13.61
N LYS A 17 2.28 -9.81 -13.70
CA LYS A 17 3.01 -9.59 -14.95
C LYS A 17 4.39 -10.25 -14.91
N ALA A 18 5.45 -9.46 -15.10
CA ALA A 18 6.80 -9.95 -15.34
C ALA A 18 7.52 -10.48 -14.09
N TYR A 19 6.99 -10.23 -12.89
CA TYR A 19 7.63 -10.56 -11.61
C TYR A 19 6.78 -11.52 -10.76
N ALA A 20 6.05 -12.42 -11.41
CA ALA A 20 5.33 -13.49 -10.71
C ALA A 20 6.28 -14.25 -9.78
N PHE A 21 5.79 -14.67 -8.61
CA PHE A 21 6.60 -15.28 -7.55
C PHE A 21 7.39 -16.52 -8.01
N ASP A 22 6.81 -17.31 -8.91
CA ASP A 22 7.38 -18.52 -9.48
C ASP A 22 8.36 -18.27 -10.65
N ILE A 23 8.32 -17.07 -11.24
CA ILE A 23 9.17 -16.67 -12.36
C ILE A 23 10.38 -15.87 -11.88
N VAL A 24 10.17 -14.87 -11.01
CA VAL A 24 11.22 -13.93 -10.56
C VAL A 24 11.20 -13.78 -9.03
N PRO A 25 11.52 -14.83 -8.25
CA PRO A 25 11.53 -14.75 -6.79
C PRO A 25 12.53 -13.71 -6.25
N SER A 26 13.63 -13.48 -6.96
CA SER A 26 14.67 -12.51 -6.57
C SER A 26 14.17 -11.05 -6.53
N PHE A 27 13.09 -10.72 -7.24
CA PHE A 27 12.46 -9.40 -7.14
C PHE A 27 11.85 -9.19 -5.74
N TRP A 28 11.21 -10.21 -5.20
CA TRP A 28 10.57 -10.17 -3.89
C TRP A 28 11.61 -10.18 -2.75
N ASP A 29 12.68 -10.96 -2.91
CA ASP A 29 13.84 -10.92 -2.00
C ASP A 29 14.51 -9.53 -2.02
N TRP A 30 14.55 -8.88 -3.18
CA TRP A 30 15.07 -7.52 -3.31
C TRP A 30 14.20 -6.50 -2.59
N ILE A 31 12.87 -6.62 -2.65
CA ILE A 31 11.97 -5.78 -1.85
C ILE A 31 12.28 -5.94 -0.36
N ASP A 32 12.42 -7.16 0.14
CA ASP A 32 12.76 -7.40 1.55
C ASP A 32 14.09 -6.75 1.95
N LEU A 33 15.10 -6.87 1.08
CA LEU A 33 16.39 -6.24 1.30
C LEU A 33 16.26 -4.70 1.38
N GLN A 34 15.46 -4.09 0.51
CA GLN A 34 15.25 -2.64 0.50
C GLN A 34 14.43 -2.16 1.71
N VAL A 35 13.45 -2.95 2.17
CA VAL A 35 12.74 -2.69 3.43
C VAL A 35 13.72 -2.69 4.60
N GLY A 36 14.56 -3.72 4.72
CA GLY A 36 15.56 -3.83 5.80
C GLY A 36 16.69 -2.78 5.73
N GLN A 37 16.83 -2.08 4.60
CA GLN A 37 17.70 -0.92 4.44
C GLN A 37 16.98 0.42 4.66
N GLU A 38 15.69 0.37 5.03
CA GLU A 38 14.80 1.52 5.17
C GLU A 38 14.65 2.39 3.90
N ASN A 39 14.94 1.85 2.71
CA ASN A 39 14.85 2.58 1.45
C ASN A 39 13.42 2.64 0.92
N ILE A 40 12.61 1.63 1.23
CA ILE A 40 11.21 1.52 0.82
C ILE A 40 10.33 1.23 2.02
N TYR A 41 9.09 1.69 1.95
CA TYR A 41 8.04 1.40 2.91
C TYR A 41 6.69 1.45 2.20
N THR A 42 5.63 1.12 2.90
CA THR A 42 4.25 1.32 2.48
C THR A 42 3.39 1.69 3.69
N THR A 43 2.14 2.07 3.48
CA THR A 43 1.23 2.46 4.56
C THR A 43 0.49 1.24 5.12
N ILE A 44 -0.01 1.36 6.34
CA ILE A 44 -0.90 0.33 6.90
C ILE A 44 -2.19 0.16 6.08
N THR A 45 -2.63 1.21 5.38
CA THR A 45 -3.81 1.13 4.50
C THR A 45 -3.57 0.25 3.27
N VAL A 46 -2.36 0.29 2.69
CA VAL A 46 -1.95 -0.65 1.63
C VAL A 46 -1.89 -2.08 2.16
N TYR A 47 -1.42 -2.29 3.40
CA TYR A 47 -1.47 -3.61 4.04
C TYR A 47 -2.90 -4.14 4.13
N ASP A 48 -3.83 -3.32 4.63
CA ASP A 48 -5.23 -3.74 4.80
C ASP A 48 -5.92 -4.05 3.46
N GLU A 49 -5.56 -3.35 2.39
CA GLU A 49 -6.03 -3.66 1.03
C GLU A 49 -5.46 -5.00 0.52
N LEU A 50 -4.14 -5.17 0.60
CA LEU A 50 -3.46 -6.35 0.06
C LEU A 50 -3.78 -7.64 0.84
N THR A 51 -4.20 -7.52 2.10
CA THR A 51 -4.60 -8.68 2.92
C THR A 51 -6.05 -9.13 2.72
N GLN A 52 -6.84 -8.41 1.94
CA GLN A 52 -8.17 -8.83 1.51
C GLN A 52 -8.15 -9.74 0.26
N GLY A 53 -6.96 -9.96 -0.32
CA GLY A 53 -6.74 -10.94 -1.36
C GLY A 53 -6.99 -12.39 -0.90
N ASN A 54 -6.81 -13.33 -1.82
CA ASN A 54 -6.83 -14.77 -1.54
C ASN A 54 -5.78 -15.49 -2.39
N ASP A 55 -4.53 -15.04 -2.29
CA ASP A 55 -3.45 -15.45 -3.18
C ASP A 55 -2.07 -15.45 -2.50
N ASP A 56 -1.02 -15.70 -3.28
CA ASP A 56 0.35 -15.75 -2.74
C ASP A 56 0.89 -14.37 -2.33
N LEU A 57 0.36 -13.28 -2.90
CA LEU A 57 0.73 -11.93 -2.47
C LEU A 57 0.16 -11.63 -1.07
N GLU A 58 -1.07 -12.03 -0.81
CA GLU A 58 -1.69 -11.92 0.52
C GLU A 58 -0.84 -12.66 1.58
N LYS A 59 -0.43 -13.91 1.30
CA LYS A 59 0.44 -14.68 2.21
C LYS A 59 1.79 -13.99 2.42
N TRP A 60 2.37 -13.48 1.34
CA TRP A 60 3.65 -12.78 1.36
C TRP A 60 3.58 -11.49 2.20
N ILE A 61 2.52 -10.69 2.06
CA ILE A 61 2.29 -9.47 2.85
C ILE A 61 2.05 -9.80 4.32
N LYS A 62 1.20 -10.79 4.63
CA LYS A 62 0.89 -11.19 6.02
C LYS A 62 2.13 -11.64 6.79
N ALA A 63 3.05 -12.35 6.13
CA ALA A 63 4.32 -12.77 6.73
C ALA A 63 5.21 -11.59 7.15
N ARG A 64 4.98 -10.39 6.60
CA ARG A 64 5.79 -9.19 6.81
C ARG A 64 5.14 -8.17 7.74
N LYS A 65 3.96 -8.45 8.32
CA LYS A 65 3.23 -7.49 9.17
C LYS A 65 4.09 -6.87 10.28
N SER A 66 5.01 -7.66 10.85
CA SER A 66 5.90 -7.23 11.94
C SER A 66 7.22 -6.62 11.46
N SER A 67 7.39 -6.39 10.16
CA SER A 67 8.58 -5.74 9.59
C SER A 67 8.44 -4.22 9.58
N GLU A 68 9.55 -3.54 9.28
CA GLU A 68 9.62 -2.08 9.10
C GLU A 68 8.95 -1.60 7.79
N MET A 69 8.36 -2.52 7.01
CA MET A 69 7.71 -2.22 5.74
C MET A 69 6.49 -1.31 5.92
N PHE A 70 5.75 -1.43 7.02
CA PHE A 70 4.46 -0.77 7.21
C PHE A 70 4.57 0.41 8.16
N ILE A 71 4.17 1.59 7.68
CA ILE A 71 4.17 2.83 8.46
C ILE A 71 2.75 3.29 8.72
N GLU A 72 2.50 3.70 9.95
CA GLU A 72 1.25 4.34 10.38
C GLU A 72 1.20 5.79 9.89
N PRO A 73 0.08 6.25 9.32
CA PRO A 73 -0.12 7.64 8.93
C PRO A 73 0.08 8.59 10.11
N ASP A 74 0.99 9.56 9.95
CA ASP A 74 1.19 10.60 10.96
C ASP A 74 0.06 11.65 10.94
N VAL A 75 0.12 12.58 11.89
CA VAL A 75 -0.88 13.67 12.01
C VAL A 75 -0.95 14.53 10.74
N ASN A 76 0.17 14.72 10.02
CA ASN A 76 0.17 15.52 8.80
C ASN A 76 -0.55 14.77 7.67
N VAL A 77 -0.30 13.48 7.51
CA VAL A 77 -1.01 12.63 6.54
C VAL A 77 -2.51 12.60 6.83
N GLN A 78 -2.90 12.40 8.10
CA GLN A 78 -4.30 12.42 8.51
C GLN A 78 -4.98 13.76 8.23
N ASN A 79 -4.27 14.88 8.45
CA ASN A 79 -4.79 16.21 8.13
C ASN A 79 -5.00 16.44 6.63
N GLN A 80 -4.14 15.89 5.77
CA GLN A 80 -4.35 15.97 4.32
C GLN A 80 -5.48 15.06 3.87
N PHE A 81 -5.55 13.84 4.42
CA PHE A 81 -6.66 12.92 4.17
C PHE A 81 -8.00 13.56 4.52
N ALA A 82 -8.11 14.25 5.65
CA ALA A 82 -9.32 14.97 6.05
C ALA A 82 -9.74 16.02 5.01
N LYS A 83 -8.78 16.80 4.46
CA LYS A 83 -9.09 17.79 3.40
C LYS A 83 -9.57 17.13 2.12
N ILE A 84 -9.00 15.98 1.75
CA ILE A 84 -9.44 15.20 0.59
C ILE A 84 -10.88 14.71 0.84
N ALA A 85 -11.15 14.17 2.02
CA ALA A 85 -12.47 13.70 2.41
C ALA A 85 -13.52 14.82 2.38
N ASP A 86 -13.22 16.01 2.92
CA ASP A 86 -14.11 17.17 2.87
C ASP A 86 -14.36 17.60 1.41
N PHE A 87 -13.29 17.69 0.61
CA PHE A 87 -13.38 18.10 -0.79
C PHE A 87 -14.31 17.23 -1.64
N ILE A 88 -14.27 15.91 -1.44
CA ILE A 88 -15.09 14.96 -2.20
C ILE A 88 -16.50 14.82 -1.64
N ASN A 89 -16.69 14.90 -0.32
CA ASN A 89 -18.03 14.88 0.30
C ASN A 89 -18.88 16.06 -0.18
N ASP A 90 -18.26 17.21 -0.43
CA ASP A 90 -18.95 18.40 -0.95
C ASP A 90 -19.33 18.30 -2.44
N ARG A 91 -18.75 17.35 -3.20
CA ARG A 91 -18.82 17.33 -4.68
C ARG A 91 -19.44 16.07 -5.28
N TYR A 92 -19.44 14.96 -4.55
CA TYR A 92 -19.84 13.66 -5.06
C TYR A 92 -20.85 12.98 -4.13
N ASP A 93 -21.66 12.10 -4.71
CA ASP A 93 -22.61 11.29 -3.95
C ASP A 93 -21.88 10.33 -3.01
N ILE A 94 -22.51 10.06 -1.86
CA ILE A 94 -21.94 9.20 -0.81
C ILE A 94 -21.67 7.76 -1.30
N SER A 95 -22.35 7.30 -2.35
CA SER A 95 -22.10 6.00 -2.99
C SER A 95 -20.72 5.91 -3.65
N GLU A 96 -20.20 7.03 -4.14
CA GLU A 96 -18.87 7.13 -4.79
C GLU A 96 -17.78 7.50 -3.79
N VAL A 97 -18.12 8.32 -2.79
CA VAL A 97 -17.17 8.76 -1.75
C VAL A 97 -16.72 7.62 -0.84
N ARG A 98 -17.66 6.76 -0.42
CA ARG A 98 -17.35 5.67 0.53
C ARG A 98 -16.33 4.67 -0.01
N PRO A 99 -16.44 4.13 -1.24
CA PRO A 99 -15.43 3.26 -1.81
C PRO A 99 -14.06 3.94 -1.90
N PHE A 100 -14.01 5.18 -2.38
CA PHE A 100 -12.76 5.92 -2.54
C PHE A 100 -12.01 6.12 -1.21
N LEU A 101 -12.71 6.55 -0.16
CA LEU A 101 -12.11 6.72 1.18
C LEU A 101 -11.77 5.41 1.89
N GLY A 102 -12.29 4.28 1.41
CA GLY A 102 -12.03 2.95 1.97
C GLY A 102 -10.80 2.25 1.38
N CYS A 103 -10.20 2.80 0.32
CA CYS A 103 -9.01 2.24 -0.33
C CYS A 103 -7.72 2.88 0.21
N ALA A 104 -6.57 2.32 -0.19
CA ALA A 104 -5.28 2.87 0.21
C ALA A 104 -4.91 4.17 -0.53
N ASP A 105 -5.46 4.38 -1.73
CA ASP A 105 -5.14 5.50 -2.63
C ASP A 105 -5.09 6.86 -1.92
N PRO A 106 -6.07 7.28 -1.10
CA PRO A 106 -6.05 8.62 -0.51
C PRO A 106 -4.94 8.81 0.53
N CYS A 107 -4.26 7.74 0.95
CA CYS A 107 -3.12 7.78 1.87
C CYS A 107 -1.75 7.78 1.17
N VAL A 108 -1.71 7.60 -0.15
CA VAL A 108 -0.46 7.52 -0.95
C VAL A 108 -0.37 8.58 -2.06
N ILE A 109 -1.27 9.57 -2.05
CA ILE A 109 -1.33 10.72 -2.99
C ILE A 109 -0.50 11.91 -2.50
#